data_AF-A0A645HVW3-F1
#
_entry.id   AF-A0A645HVW3-F1
#
_cell.length_a   1.000
_cell.length_b   1.000
_cell.length_c   1.000
_cell.angle_alpha   90.00
_cell.angle_beta   90.00
_cell.angle_gamma   90.00
#
_symmetry.space_group_name_H-M   'P 1'
#
loop_
_entity.id
_entity.type
_entity.pdbx_description
1 polymer ?
#
loop_
_entity_poly.entity_id
_entity_poly.type
_entity_poly.pdbx_seq_one_letter_code
_entity_poly.pdbx_strand_id
1 'polypeptide(L)'
;MAPLRKRSVEFPFELEIPVLYSDVDSNQHVNNAIYARWATETIHAMDPAWLEGKYPSTINVVYKKEKAPGGIVRSKVRLEGTTSYHEIWDSEDNLLTLIELGWSDKDVSLGDYTDYDFAAVLRT
;
A
#
# COMPACT_ATOMS: atom_id res chain seq x y z
N MET A 1 4.31 6.11 19.92
CA MET A 1 3.97 6.84 18.68
C MET A 1 2.47 7.12 18.70
N ALA A 2 2.02 8.32 18.34
CA ALA A 2 0.59 8.63 18.30
C ALA A 2 -0.07 7.95 17.08
N PRO A 3 -1.34 7.50 17.18
CA PRO A 3 -2.02 6.88 16.05
C PRO A 3 -2.23 7.89 14.92
N LEU A 4 -2.11 7.42 13.67
CA LEU A 4 -2.39 8.23 12.48
C LEU A 4 -3.82 8.76 12.52
N ARG A 5 -3.99 10.04 12.23
CA ARG A 5 -5.29 10.71 12.15
C ARG A 5 -5.51 11.21 10.73
N LYS A 6 -6.80 11.26 10.35
CA LYS A 6 -7.21 11.84 9.08
C LYS A 6 -6.69 13.29 8.99
N ARG A 7 -6.10 13.64 7.86
CA ARG A 7 -5.58 14.99 7.57
C ARG A 7 -6.58 15.74 6.70
N SER A 8 -6.69 17.05 6.89
CA SER A 8 -7.45 17.92 5.99
C SER A 8 -6.52 18.36 4.85
N VAL A 9 -6.31 17.49 3.88
CA VAL A 9 -5.40 17.70 2.74
C VAL A 9 -6.10 17.39 1.42
N GLU A 10 -5.67 18.07 0.37
CA GLU A 10 -6.06 17.76 -1.01
C GLU A 10 -5.25 16.58 -1.55
N PHE A 11 -5.90 15.69 -2.30
CA PHE A 11 -5.26 14.54 -2.94
C PHE A 11 -5.05 14.84 -4.43
N PRO A 12 -3.80 14.94 -4.92
CA PRO A 12 -3.54 15.20 -6.33
C PRO A 12 -3.92 14.04 -7.24
N PHE A 13 -4.05 12.83 -6.71
CA PHE A 13 -4.36 11.63 -7.50
C PHE A 13 -5.18 10.62 -6.69
N GLU A 14 -6.07 9.92 -7.38
CA GLU A 14 -6.80 8.77 -6.86
C GLU A 14 -6.96 7.67 -7.93
N LEU A 15 -7.09 6.43 -7.48
CA LEU A 15 -7.25 5.25 -8.32
C LEU A 15 -8.42 4.41 -7.84
N GLU A 16 -9.30 4.03 -8.77
CA GLU A 16 -10.31 3.00 -8.53
C GLU A 16 -9.70 1.61 -8.79
N ILE A 17 -9.81 0.73 -7.80
CA ILE A 17 -9.22 -0.61 -7.85
C ILE A 17 -10.31 -1.66 -7.57
N PRO A 18 -10.49 -2.67 -8.45
CA PRO A 18 -11.44 -3.74 -8.18
C PRO A 18 -10.92 -4.65 -7.07
N VAL A 19 -11.84 -5.06 -6.17
CA VAL A 19 -11.55 -6.07 -5.15
C VAL A 19 -11.59 -7.45 -5.81
N LEU A 20 -10.47 -8.15 -5.76
CA LEU A 20 -10.31 -9.47 -6.38
C LEU A 20 -10.80 -10.58 -5.46
N TYR A 21 -11.08 -11.74 -6.04
CA TYR A 21 -11.42 -12.94 -5.27
C TYR A 21 -10.32 -13.33 -4.27
N SER A 22 -9.05 -13.19 -4.66
CA SER A 22 -7.89 -13.48 -3.82
C SER A 22 -7.63 -12.47 -2.71
N ASP A 23 -8.31 -11.32 -2.74
CA ASP A 23 -8.15 -10.30 -1.69
C ASP A 23 -8.90 -10.70 -0.41
N VAL A 24 -9.81 -11.67 -0.50
CA VAL A 24 -10.67 -12.14 0.59
C VAL A 24 -9.99 -13.27 1.36
N ASP A 25 -9.97 -13.17 2.69
CA ASP A 25 -9.42 -14.20 3.56
C ASP A 25 -10.47 -15.23 4.01
N SER A 26 -10.05 -16.19 4.85
CA SER A 26 -10.93 -17.23 5.39
C SER A 26 -12.06 -16.70 6.27
N ASN A 27 -11.96 -15.46 6.76
CA ASN A 27 -12.99 -14.81 7.55
C ASN A 27 -14.05 -14.11 6.68
N GLN A 28 -13.96 -14.27 5.35
CA GLN A 28 -14.89 -13.68 4.37
C GLN A 28 -14.84 -12.15 4.29
N HIS A 29 -13.74 -11.54 4.75
CA HIS A 29 -13.47 -10.12 4.59
C HIS A 29 -12.18 -9.92 3.79
N VAL A 30 -12.01 -8.72 3.23
CA VAL A 30 -10.73 -8.37 2.58
C VAL A 30 -9.61 -8.39 3.61
N ASN A 31 -8.54 -9.11 3.30
CA ASN A 31 -7.35 -9.21 4.14
C ASN A 31 -6.71 -7.83 4.34
N ASN A 32 -6.37 -7.51 5.58
CA ASN A 32 -5.75 -6.25 5.98
C ASN A 32 -4.45 -5.92 5.22
N ALA A 33 -3.70 -6.91 4.73
CA ALA A 33 -2.51 -6.71 3.92
C ALA A 33 -2.81 -6.08 2.54
N ILE A 34 -4.02 -6.30 2.00
CA ILE A 34 -4.42 -5.82 0.68
C ILE A 34 -4.53 -4.29 0.65
N TYR A 35 -4.85 -3.65 1.78
CA TYR A 35 -4.93 -2.19 1.85
C TYR A 35 -3.57 -1.53 1.56
N ALA A 36 -2.46 -2.12 2.04
CA ALA A 36 -1.12 -1.64 1.73
C ALA A 36 -0.79 -1.82 0.24
N ARG A 37 -1.24 -2.94 -0.35
CA ARG A 37 -1.13 -3.15 -1.80
C ARG A 37 -1.86 -2.06 -2.58
N TRP A 38 -3.11 -1.74 -2.24
CA TRP A 38 -3.87 -0.68 -2.92
C TRP A 38 -3.15 0.67 -2.85
N ALA A 39 -2.58 1.02 -1.69
CA ALA A 39 -1.77 2.23 -1.54
C ALA A 39 -0.54 2.24 -2.47
N THR A 40 0.20 1.14 -2.58
CA THR A 40 1.36 1.06 -3.48
C THR A 40 0.98 1.05 -4.95
N GLU A 41 -0.11 0.36 -5.33
CA GLU A 41 -0.64 0.35 -6.71
C GLU A 41 -1.09 1.75 -7.14
N THR A 42 -1.62 2.55 -6.21
CA THR A 42 -2.00 3.94 -6.49
C THR A 42 -0.78 4.80 -6.80
N ILE A 43 0.34 4.61 -6.10
CA ILE A 43 1.60 5.29 -6.42
C ILE A 43 2.11 4.79 -7.76
N HIS A 44 2.09 3.47 -8.01
CA HIS A 44 2.56 2.90 -9.26
C HIS A 44 1.82 3.47 -10.48
N ALA A 45 0.48 3.61 -10.37
CA ALA A 45 -0.34 4.19 -11.41
C ALA A 45 -0.10 5.70 -11.60
N MET A 46 0.24 6.42 -10.53
CA MET A 46 0.51 7.86 -10.57
C MET A 46 1.92 8.18 -11.12
N ASP A 47 2.94 7.52 -10.58
CA ASP A 47 4.35 7.74 -10.89
C ASP A 47 5.15 6.42 -10.71
N PRO A 48 5.21 5.57 -11.76
CA PRO A 48 5.89 4.28 -11.68
C PRO A 48 7.40 4.44 -11.48
N ALA A 49 8.01 5.44 -12.12
CA ALA A 49 9.46 5.68 -12.04
C ALA A 49 9.89 6.08 -10.62
N TRP A 50 9.07 6.88 -9.94
CA TRP A 50 9.31 7.19 -8.52
C TRP A 50 9.26 5.93 -7.67
N LEU A 51 8.24 5.08 -7.82
CA LEU A 51 8.11 3.86 -7.00
C LEU A 51 9.22 2.84 -7.27
N GLU A 52 9.63 2.68 -8.53
CA GLU A 52 10.73 1.80 -8.92
C GLU A 52 12.05 2.16 -8.23
N GLY A 53 12.27 3.45 -7.95
CA GLY A 53 13.46 3.96 -7.25
C GLY A 53 13.37 3.93 -5.72
N LYS A 54 12.29 3.43 -5.11
CA LYS A 54 12.09 3.46 -3.64
C LYS A 54 11.89 2.09 -3.00
N TYR A 55 12.31 1.94 -1.75
CA TYR A 55 11.89 0.86 -0.85
C TYR A 55 11.01 1.42 0.28
N PRO A 56 9.90 0.76 0.64
CA PRO A 56 9.14 1.13 1.82
C PRO A 56 9.98 0.87 3.07
N SER A 57 10.20 1.90 3.88
CA SER A 57 11.02 1.84 5.10
C SER A 57 10.18 1.78 6.37
N THR A 58 8.98 2.36 6.34
CA THR A 58 8.02 2.32 7.45
C THR A 58 6.59 2.27 6.93
N ILE A 59 5.70 1.69 7.71
CA ILE A 59 4.26 1.68 7.44
C ILE A 59 3.48 1.95 8.72
N ASN A 60 2.58 2.93 8.67
CA ASN A 60 1.61 3.24 9.72
C ASN A 60 0.20 3.06 9.15
N VAL A 61 -0.56 2.09 9.67
CA VAL A 61 -1.91 1.79 9.19
C VAL A 61 -2.93 1.97 10.30
N VAL A 62 -4.07 2.59 9.97
CA VAL A 62 -5.25 2.65 10.84
C VAL A 62 -6.47 2.16 10.07
N TYR A 63 -6.91 0.96 10.39
CA TYR A 63 -8.16 0.38 9.89
C TYR A 63 -9.36 1.01 10.62
N LYS A 64 -10.36 1.44 9.86
CA LYS A 64 -11.59 2.08 10.36
C LYS A 64 -12.82 1.21 10.13
N LYS A 65 -12.89 0.53 8.99
CA LYS A 65 -14.03 -0.31 8.60
C LYS A 65 -13.54 -1.49 7.74
N GLU A 66 -14.13 -2.65 7.94
CA GLU A 66 -13.87 -3.84 7.12
C GLU A 66 -14.53 -3.70 5.74
N LYS A 67 -13.88 -4.26 4.72
CA LYS A 67 -14.40 -4.30 3.35
C LYS A 67 -14.91 -5.70 3.05
N ALA A 68 -16.18 -5.78 2.64
CA ALA A 68 -16.79 -7.02 2.14
C ALA A 68 -16.24 -7.38 0.74
N PRO A 69 -16.33 -8.66 0.32
CA PRO A 69 -15.90 -9.11 -1.01
C PRO A 69 -16.50 -8.32 -2.18
N GLY A 70 -15.72 -8.20 -3.27
CA GLY A 70 -16.16 -7.62 -4.54
C GLY A 70 -16.30 -6.09 -4.54
N GLY A 71 -16.77 -5.57 -5.67
CA GLY A 71 -16.87 -4.13 -5.91
C GLY A 71 -15.51 -3.46 -6.16
N ILE A 72 -15.46 -2.16 -5.90
CA ILE A 72 -14.27 -1.33 -6.09
C ILE A 72 -13.93 -0.57 -4.80
N VAL A 73 -12.68 -0.15 -4.69
CA VAL A 73 -12.22 0.84 -3.70
C VAL A 73 -11.61 2.03 -4.42
N ARG A 74 -11.72 3.22 -3.83
CA ARG A 74 -11.00 4.42 -4.26
C ARG A 74 -9.83 4.64 -3.31
N SER A 75 -8.63 4.56 -3.85
CA SER A 75 -7.40 4.81 -3.11
C SER A 75 -6.84 6.16 -3.52
N LYS A 76 -6.73 7.09 -2.56
CA LYS A 76 -6.23 8.45 -2.78
C LYS A 76 -4.82 8.56 -2.25
N VAL A 77 -3.94 9.27 -2.96
CA VAL A 77 -2.54 9.41 -2.55
C VAL A 77 -2.08 10.87 -2.59
N ARG A 78 -1.27 11.23 -1.60
CA ARG A 78 -0.48 12.46 -1.58
C ARG A 78 0.97 12.10 -1.24
N LEU A 79 1.88 12.36 -2.17
CA LEU A 79 3.33 12.23 -1.93
C LEU A 79 3.89 13.53 -1.33
N GLU A 80 4.67 13.39 -0.27
CA GLU A 80 5.34 14.49 0.43
C GLU A 80 6.80 14.08 0.71
N GLY A 81 7.69 14.42 -0.22
CA GLY A 81 9.11 14.05 -0.14
C GLY A 81 9.31 12.53 -0.15
N THR A 82 9.76 11.98 0.97
CA THR A 82 9.98 10.54 1.19
C THR A 82 8.81 9.88 1.94
N THR A 83 7.65 10.52 2.00
CA THR A 83 6.45 9.97 2.64
C THR A 83 5.28 9.96 1.67
N SER A 84 4.38 8.99 1.84
CA SER A 84 3.11 8.96 1.13
C SER A 84 1.96 8.76 2.10
N TYR A 85 0.94 9.61 1.99
CA TYR A 85 -0.28 9.54 2.79
C TYR A 85 -1.45 9.11 1.91
N HIS A 86 -2.22 8.14 2.39
CA HIS A 86 -3.31 7.52 1.66
C HIS A 86 -4.59 7.46 2.46
N GLU A 87 -5.70 7.63 1.74
CA GLU A 87 -7.03 7.33 2.23
C GLU A 87 -7.71 6.34 1.29
N ILE A 88 -8.16 5.22 1.85
CA ILE A 88 -8.88 4.17 1.12
C ILE A 88 -10.36 4.26 1.45
N TRP A 89 -11.18 4.42 0.43
CA TRP A 89 -12.63 4.58 0.51
C TRP A 89 -13.34 3.46 -0.25
N ASP A 90 -14.53 3.07 0.20
CA ASP A 90 -15.41 2.24 -0.62
C ASP A 90 -16.25 3.09 -1.60
N SER A 91 -17.08 2.42 -2.39
CA SER A 91 -18.03 3.02 -3.32
C SER A 91 -19.19 3.77 -2.63
N GLU A 92 -19.36 3.61 -1.32
CA GLU A 92 -20.41 4.25 -0.52
C GLU A 92 -19.87 5.45 0.28
N ASP A 93 -18.68 5.95 -0.09
CA ASP A 93 -17.99 7.05 0.61
C ASP A 93 -17.70 6.75 2.10
N ASN A 94 -17.54 5.49 2.49
CA ASN A 94 -17.01 5.14 3.80
C ASN A 94 -15.47 5.12 3.77
N LEU A 95 -14.85 5.79 4.74
CA LEU A 95 -13.41 5.69 4.95
C LEU A 95 -13.08 4.33 5.57
N LEU A 96 -12.35 3.51 4.84
CA LEU A 96 -11.96 2.17 5.28
C LEU A 96 -10.65 2.19 6.05
N THR A 97 -9.62 2.86 5.52
CA THR A 97 -8.26 2.79 6.06
C THR A 97 -7.48 4.08 5.79
N LEU A 98 -6.64 4.46 6.75
CA LEU A 98 -5.58 5.46 6.59
C LEU A 98 -4.23 4.76 6.54
N ILE A 99 -3.39 5.12 5.58
CA ILE A 99 -2.02 4.59 5.47
C ILE A 99 -1.04 5.73 5.32
N GLU A 100 0.05 5.68 6.08
CA GLU A 100 1.25 6.46 5.79
C GLU A 100 2.42 5.50 5.58
N LEU A 101 3.14 5.68 4.48
CA LEU A 101 4.35 4.94 4.15
C LEU A 101 5.54 5.90 4.15
N GLY A 102 6.62 5.51 4.81
CA GLY A 102 7.94 6.12 4.62
C GLY A 102 8.71 5.36 3.56
N TRP A 103 9.54 6.08 2.82
CA TRP A 103 10.30 5.56 1.67
C TRP A 103 11.77 5.92 1.79
N SER A 104 12.62 4.99 1.42
CA SER A 104 14.05 5.21 1.24
C SER A 104 14.39 5.03 -0.23
N ASP A 105 15.39 5.76 -0.73
CA ASP A 105 15.95 5.45 -2.04
C ASP A 105 16.46 4.02 -2.07
N LYS A 106 16.24 3.32 -3.19
CA LYS A 106 16.96 2.09 -3.44
C LYS A 106 18.42 2.47 -3.62
N ASP A 107 19.23 2.18 -2.62
CA ASP A 107 20.67 2.18 -2.83
C ASP A 107 20.96 1.06 -3.84
N VAL A 108 21.69 1.39 -4.92
CA VAL A 108 22.10 0.41 -5.94
C VAL A 108 22.90 -0.74 -5.30
N SER A 109 23.41 -0.55 -4.08
CA SER A 109 24.16 -1.52 -3.29
C SER A 109 23.33 -2.41 -2.34
N LEU A 110 22.02 -2.20 -2.19
CA LEU A 110 21.13 -3.07 -1.39
C LEU A 110 20.71 -4.32 -2.17
N GLY A 111 21.73 -5.15 -2.48
CA GLY A 111 21.61 -6.54 -2.86
C GLY A 111 21.30 -6.79 -4.33
N ASP A 112 22.34 -6.97 -5.13
CA ASP A 112 22.24 -7.84 -6.30
C ASP A 112 21.95 -9.27 -5.78
N TYR A 113 20.69 -9.68 -5.80
CA TYR A 113 20.29 -11.05 -5.40
C TYR A 113 20.57 -12.07 -6.50
N THR A 114 21.26 -11.72 -7.59
CA THR A 114 21.74 -12.72 -8.54
C THR A 114 22.74 -13.70 -7.90
N ASP A 115 23.37 -13.30 -6.79
CA ASP A 115 24.25 -14.14 -5.98
C ASP A 115 23.51 -14.99 -4.93
N TYR A 116 22.16 -14.91 -4.86
CA TYR A 116 21.37 -15.69 -3.92
C TYR A 116 21.25 -17.15 -4.38
N ASP A 117 22.11 -18.02 -3.83
CA ASP A 117 22.09 -19.45 -4.11
C ASP A 117 20.97 -20.17 -3.33
N PHE A 118 19.81 -20.30 -3.98
CA PHE A 118 18.67 -21.05 -3.46
C PHE A 118 19.00 -22.52 -3.15
N ALA A 119 20.00 -23.11 -3.84
CA ALA A 119 20.40 -24.49 -3.62
C ALA A 119 21.24 -24.68 -2.35
N ALA A 120 21.83 -23.62 -1.79
CA ALA A 120 22.53 -23.66 -0.51
C ALA A 120 21.58 -23.77 0.69
N VAL A 121 20.39 -23.15 0.58
CA VAL A 121 19.37 -23.15 1.64
C VAL A 121 18.61 -24.47 1.75
N LEU A 122 18.50 -25.22 0.65
CA LEU A 122 17.78 -26.51 0.60
C LEU A 122 18.61 -27.71 1.08
N ARG A 123 19.85 -27.51 1.54
CA ARG A 123 20.76 -28.59 1.99
C ARG A 123 20.87 -28.76 3.51
N THR A 124 20.02 -28.11 4.29
CA THR A 124 19.87 -28.32 5.74
C THR A 124 18.57 -29.01 6.06
#